data_AF-A0A3B0ZF22-F1
#
_entry.id   AF-A0A3B0ZF22-F1
#
_cell.length_a   1.000
_cell.length_b   1.000
_cell.length_c   1.000
_cell.angle_alpha   90.00
_cell.angle_beta   90.00
_cell.angle_gamma   90.00
#
_symmetry.space_group_name_H-M   'P 1'
#
loop_
_entity.id
_entity.type
_entity.pdbx_description
1 polymer ?
#
loop_
_entity_poly.entity_id
_entity_poly.type
_entity_poly.pdbx_seq_one_letter_code
_entity_poly.pdbx_strand_id
1 'polypeptide(L)' 'FGAGMAWQTYGAELTARYNDLPGEYYPDLFPRARDVAALGGIGFEAGDVVSADEAQPVYLRNNVAKKKKAQ' A
#
# COMPACT_ATOMS: atom_id res chain seq x y z
N PHE A 1 12.62 -5.12 7.99
CA PHE A 1 11.97 -6.22 7.27
C PHE A 1 10.96 -5.64 6.29
N GLY A 2 10.70 -6.32 5.17
CA GLY A 2 9.64 -6.01 4.21
C GLY A 2 8.38 -6.85 4.48
N ALA A 3 7.22 -6.38 4.04
CA ALA A 3 5.95 -7.10 4.18
C ALA A 3 5.17 -7.08 2.86
N GLY A 4 4.54 -8.20 2.55
CA GLY A 4 3.68 -8.37 1.38
C GLY A 4 4.41 -8.89 0.14
N MET A 5 3.62 -9.43 -0.79
CA MET A 5 4.10 -10.18 -1.97
C MET A 5 5.00 -9.37 -2.91
N ALA A 6 4.95 -8.04 -2.89
CA ALA A 6 5.79 -7.20 -3.74
C ALA A 6 7.29 -7.46 -3.52
N TRP A 7 7.72 -7.76 -2.30
CA TRP A 7 9.11 -8.11 -1.98
C TRP A 7 9.54 -9.45 -2.57
N GLN A 8 8.61 -10.38 -2.76
CA GLN A 8 8.87 -11.64 -3.45
C GLN A 8 8.90 -11.44 -4.97
N THR A 9 7.98 -10.65 -5.53
CA THR A 9 7.86 -10.46 -6.98
C THR A 9 8.93 -9.51 -7.56
N TYR A 10 9.28 -8.46 -6.82
CA TYR A 10 10.15 -7.35 -7.28
C TYR A 10 11.33 -7.12 -6.33
N GLY A 11 11.79 -8.18 -5.67
CA GLY A 11 12.78 -8.08 -4.59
C GLY A 11 14.06 -7.38 -5.01
N ALA A 12 14.59 -7.66 -6.21
CA ALA A 12 15.81 -7.04 -6.71
C ALA A 12 15.64 -5.52 -6.92
N GLU A 13 14.56 -5.11 -7.57
CA GLU A 13 14.27 -3.70 -7.85
C GLU A 13 13.98 -2.91 -6.58
N LEU A 14 13.23 -3.50 -5.65
CA LEU A 14 12.92 -2.86 -4.38
C LEU A 14 14.19 -2.74 -3.52
N THR A 15 14.98 -3.81 -3.39
CA THR A 15 16.23 -3.80 -2.62
C THR A 15 17.21 -2.76 -3.15
N ALA A 16 17.40 -2.68 -4.47
CA ALA A 16 18.24 -1.65 -5.10
C ALA A 16 17.69 -0.23 -4.85
N ARG A 17 16.37 -0.03 -4.87
CA ARG A 17 15.74 1.27 -4.60
C ARG A 17 15.87 1.72 -3.15
N TYR A 18 16.02 0.77 -2.23
CA TYR A 18 16.08 1.02 -0.79
C TYR A 18 17.49 0.80 -0.20
N ASN A 19 18.55 0.93 -1.01
CA ASN A 19 19.96 0.80 -0.58
C ASN A 19 20.23 -0.52 0.14
N ASP A 20 19.88 -1.62 -0.52
CA ASP A 20 20.03 -3.00 0.00
C ASP A 20 19.20 -3.32 1.26
N LEU A 21 18.22 -2.48 1.59
CA LEU A 21 17.24 -2.74 2.63
C LEU A 21 15.90 -3.20 2.04
N PRO A 22 15.12 -4.01 2.78
CA PRO A 22 15.43 -4.68 4.03
C PRO A 22 16.12 -6.03 3.81
N GLY A 23 16.97 -6.47 4.75
CA GLY A 23 17.65 -7.77 4.68
C GLY A 23 16.73 -9.00 4.81
N GLU A 24 15.48 -8.82 5.21
CA GLU A 24 14.46 -9.88 5.31
C GLU A 24 13.10 -9.35 4.87
N TYR A 25 12.23 -10.22 4.36
CA TYR A 25 10.84 -9.90 4.04
C TYR A 25 9.91 -11.06 4.31
N TYR A 26 8.63 -10.74 4.53
CA TYR A 26 7.57 -11.70 4.81
C TYR A 26 6.45 -11.53 3.77
N PRO A 27 6.40 -12.37 2.71
CA PRO A 27 5.49 -12.16 1.58
C PRO A 27 4.02 -12.39 1.94
N ASP A 28 3.76 -13.24 2.94
CA ASP A 28 2.41 -13.63 3.37
C ASP A 28 1.84 -12.73 4.49
N LEU A 29 2.52 -11.62 4.80
CA LEU A 29 1.96 -10.61 5.69
C LEU A 29 0.95 -9.74 4.94
N PHE A 30 -0.30 -9.82 5.38
CA PHE A 30 -1.42 -9.03 4.86
C PHE A 30 -2.01 -8.13 5.96
N PRO A 31 -2.60 -6.98 5.60
CA PRO A 31 -3.33 -6.14 6.54
C PRO A 31 -4.44 -6.93 7.24
N ARG A 32 -4.59 -6.76 8.55
CA ARG A 32 -5.68 -7.36 9.32
C ARG A 32 -6.78 -6.33 9.55
N ALA A 33 -8.03 -6.77 9.47
CA ALA A 33 -9.18 -5.90 9.74
C ALA A 33 -9.11 -5.20 11.10
N ARG A 34 -8.61 -5.89 12.14
CA ARG A 34 -8.43 -5.30 13.48
C ARG A 34 -7.43 -4.14 13.48
N ASP A 35 -6.35 -4.25 12.72
CA ASP A 35 -5.29 -3.23 12.69
C ASP A 35 -5.80 -2.00 11.89
N VAL A 36 -6.55 -2.25 10.81
CA VAL A 36 -7.25 -1.20 10.06
C VAL A 36 -8.29 -0.48 10.92
N ALA A 37 -9.09 -1.21 11.71
CA ALA A 37 -10.08 -0.63 12.59
C ALA A 37 -9.44 0.22 13.70
N ALA A 38 -8.33 -0.24 14.28
CA ALA A 38 -7.59 0.54 15.28
C ALA A 38 -7.07 1.86 14.73
N LEU A 39 -6.54 1.88 13.50
CA LEU A 39 -6.15 3.11 12.81
C LEU A 39 -7.35 4.02 12.55
N GLY A 40 -8.48 3.46 12.12
CA GLY A 40 -9.72 4.21 11.90
C GLY A 40 -10.29 4.83 13.18
N GLY A 41 -10.13 4.16 14.33
CA GLY A 41 -10.57 4.67 15.64
C GLY A 41 -9.97 6.03 16.00
N ILE A 42 -8.70 6.27 15.64
CA ILE A 42 -8.02 7.55 15.88
C ILE A 42 -8.74 8.70 15.15
N GLY A 43 -9.07 8.50 13.86
CA GLY A 43 -9.81 9.50 13.08
C GLY A 43 -11.25 9.67 13.56
N PHE A 44 -11.89 8.57 13.99
CA PHE A 44 -13.22 8.62 14.57
C PHE A 44 -13.28 9.51 15.83
N GLU A 45 -12.33 9.33 16.75
CA GLU A 45 -12.22 10.15 17.97
C GLU A 45 -11.92 11.63 17.65
N ALA A 46 -11.18 11.90 16.59
CA ALA A 46 -10.89 13.25 16.11
C ALA A 46 -12.07 13.93 15.38
N GLY A 47 -13.14 13.19 15.08
CA GLY A 47 -14.26 13.68 14.27
C GLY A 47 -13.99 13.68 12.75
N ASP A 48 -12.90 13.06 12.30
CA ASP A 48 -12.52 12.91 10.89
C ASP A 48 -13.31 11.78 10.22
N VAL A 49 -14.63 11.86 10.30
CA VAL A 49 -15.58 10.89 9.75
C VAL A 49 -16.38 11.50 8.61
N VAL A 50 -16.69 10.69 7.62
CA VAL A 50 -17.54 11.06 6.48
C VAL A 50 -18.72 10.12 6.39
N SER A 51 -19.82 10.54 5.76
CA SER A 51 -20.90 9.62 5.45
C SER A 51 -20.43 8.56 4.44
N ALA A 52 -21.14 7.44 4.37
CA ALA A 52 -20.78 6.36 3.46
C ALA A 52 -20.81 6.78 1.98
N ASP A 53 -21.68 7.71 1.60
CA ASP A 53 -21.78 8.28 0.26
C ASP A 53 -20.68 9.31 -0.05
N GLU A 54 -20.11 9.95 0.97
CA GLU A 54 -18.97 10.87 0.84
C GLU A 54 -17.62 10.14 0.82
N ALA A 55 -17.56 8.87 1.21
CA ALA A 55 -16.34 8.07 1.18
C ALA A 55 -15.80 7.97 -0.26
N GLN A 56 -14.70 8.68 -0.54
CA GLN A 56 -14.06 8.68 -1.86
C GLN A 56 -13.08 7.50 -1.98
N PRO A 57 -13.40 6.44 -2.74
CA PRO A 57 -12.45 5.37 -3.02
C PRO A 57 -11.25 5.90 -3.81
N VAL A 58 -10.04 5.52 -3.40
CA VAL A 58 -8.82 5.79 -4.17
C VAL A 58 -8.73 4.79 -5.32
N TYR A 59 -9.25 5.16 -6.49
CA TYR A 59 -9.16 4.35 -7.70
C TYR A 59 -7.77 4.50 -8.37
N LEU A 60 -6.88 3.53 -8.17
CA LEU A 60 -5.54 3.51 -8.77
C LEU A 60 -5.52 3.14 -10.29
N ARG A 61 -6.66 3.19 -10.98
CA ARG A 61 -6.90 2.45 -12.23
C ARG A 61 -6.12 2.94 -13.47
N ASN A 62 -5.67 4.20 -13.51
CA ASN A 62 -5.20 4.80 -14.77
C ASN A 62 -3.72 5.25 -14.81
N ASN A 63 -2.93 5.04 -13.75
CA ASN A 63 -1.53 5.52 -13.72
C ASN A 63 -0.46 4.40 -13.70
N VAL A 64 -0.83 3.14 -13.91
CA VAL A 64 0.12 2.01 -13.84
C VAL A 64 0.84 1.70 -15.16
N ALA A 65 0.33 2.15 -16.31
CA ALA A 65 0.96 1.92 -17.61
C ALA A 65 1.00 3.20 -18.46
N LYS A 66 2.14 3.90 -18.44
CA LYS A 66 2.44 4.87 -19.51
C LYS A 66 2.61 4.07 -20.81
N LYS A 67 1.69 4.21 -21.77
CA LYS A 67 1.94 3.71 -23.14
C LYS A 67 3.20 4.43 -23.67
N LYS A 68 4.17 3.67 -24.22
CA LYS A 68 5.30 4.26 -24.95
C LYS A 68 4.74 5.23 -25.99
N LYS A 69 5.21 6.48 -26.01
CA LYS A 69 4.94 7.38 -27.14
C LYS A 69 5.49 6.70 -28.40
N ALA A 70 4.64 6.51 -29.40
CA ALA A 70 5.09 6.09 -30.72
C ALA A 70 6.06 7.15 -31.26
N GLN A 71 7.16 6.68 -31.83
CA GLN A 71 8.18 7.49 -32.50
C GLN A 71 7.65 8.07 -33.81
#